data_AF-A0A6B0ZGU4-F1
#
_entry.id   AF-A0A6B0ZGU4-F1
#
_cell.length_a   1.000
_cell.length_b   1.000
_cell.length_c   1.000
_cell.angle_alpha   90.00
_cell.angle_beta   90.00
_cell.angle_gamma   90.00
#
_symmetry.space_group_name_H-M   'P 1'
#
loop_
_entity.id
_entity.type
_entity.pdbx_description
1 polymer ?
#
loop_
_entity_poly.entity_id
_entity_poly.type
_entity_poly.pdbx_seq_one_letter_code
_entity_poly.pdbx_strand_id
1 'polypeptide(L)'
;MSELGLAALVAGVLMAGCWLVSLPKRDVSIVDPLWPMVFVAVAWSLWLWSDGTGSGRAWLMLVMVSAWGLRLSAHLTARKWGAPEDFRYQALRRRLQPFWLWS
;
A
#
# COMPACT_ATOMS: atom_id res chain seq x y z
N MET A 1 -21.21 -11.79 -4.13
CA MET A 1 -19.73 -11.82 -4.04
C MET A 1 -19.39 -12.26 -2.62
N SER A 2 -18.47 -13.21 -2.44
CA SER A 2 -18.05 -13.64 -1.09
C SER A 2 -17.15 -12.58 -0.44
N GLU A 3 -17.05 -12.58 0.89
CA GLU A 3 -16.16 -11.68 1.65
C GLU A 3 -14.70 -11.80 1.19
N LEU A 4 -14.24 -13.04 0.97
CA LEU A 4 -12.92 -13.33 0.40
C LEU A 4 -12.76 -12.75 -1.00
N GLY A 5 -13.82 -12.82 -1.83
CA GLY A 5 -13.82 -12.24 -3.17
C GLY A 5 -13.71 -10.71 -3.15
N LEU A 6 -14.42 -10.05 -2.23
CA LEU A 6 -14.32 -8.60 -2.05
C LEU A 6 -12.92 -8.20 -1.57
N ALA A 7 -12.38 -8.91 -0.57
CA ALA A 7 -11.03 -8.65 -0.06
C ALA A 7 -9.97 -8.80 -1.15
N ALA A 8 -10.05 -9.88 -1.94
CA ALA A 8 -9.14 -10.13 -3.05
C ALA A 8 -9.25 -9.05 -4.14
N LEU A 9 -10.47 -8.60 -4.48
CA LEU A 9 -10.70 -7.54 -5.45
C LEU A 9 -10.09 -6.22 -4.98
N VAL A 10 -10.38 -5.79 -3.74
CA VAL A 10 -9.88 -4.54 -3.18
C VAL A 10 -8.35 -4.55 -3.09
N ALA A 11 -7.76 -5.63 -2.57
CA ALA A 11 -6.32 -5.79 -2.51
C ALA A 11 -5.68 -5.79 -3.91
N GLY A 12 -6.28 -6.51 -4.86
CA GLY A 12 -5.81 -6.58 -6.25
C GLY A 12 -5.84 -5.23 -6.96
N VAL A 13 -6.94 -4.48 -6.84
CA VAL A 13 -7.07 -3.14 -7.45
C VAL A 13 -6.07 -2.16 -6.85
N LEU A 14 -5.88 -2.17 -5.52
CA LEU A 14 -4.93 -1.28 -4.86
C LEU A 14 -3.48 -1.63 -5.19
N MET A 15 -3.15 -2.92 -5.28
CA MET A 15 -1.81 -3.37 -5.69
C MET A 15 -1.52 -3.08 -7.15
N ALA A 16 -2.48 -3.32 -8.04
CA ALA A 16 -2.37 -2.95 -9.45
C ALA A 16 -2.22 -1.43 -9.60
N GLY A 17 -3.00 -0.64 -8.86
CA GLY A 17 -2.87 0.82 -8.82
C GLY A 17 -1.51 1.27 -8.29
N CYS A 18 -1.00 0.65 -7.23
CA CYS A 18 0.34 0.92 -6.69
C CYS A 18 1.42 0.65 -7.74
N TRP A 19 1.33 -0.48 -8.46
CA TRP A 19 2.24 -0.82 -9.54
C TRP A 19 2.16 0.19 -10.68
N LEU A 20 0.95 0.56 -11.12
CA LEU A 20 0.77 1.59 -12.15
C LEU A 20 1.34 2.95 -11.72
N VAL A 21 1.34 3.27 -10.43
CA VAL A 21 1.95 4.50 -9.89
C VAL A 21 3.48 4.36 -9.71
N SER A 22 4.01 3.15 -9.48
CA SER A 22 5.45 2.90 -9.40
C SER A 22 6.13 3.04 -10.76
N LEU A 23 5.44 2.67 -11.85
CA LEU A 23 5.94 2.80 -13.23
C LEU A 23 6.40 4.22 -13.61
N PRO A 24 5.56 5.29 -13.52
CA PRO A 24 5.95 6.64 -13.86
C PRO A 24 6.92 7.25 -12.83
N LYS A 25 6.83 6.86 -11.56
CA LYS A 25 7.76 7.33 -10.52
C LYS A 25 9.13 6.62 -10.57
N ARG A 26 9.23 5.48 -11.26
CA ARG A 26 10.39 4.58 -11.28
C ARG A 26 10.92 4.28 -9.88
N ASP A 27 10.01 4.22 -8.92
CA ASP A 27 10.31 4.04 -7.51
C ASP A 27 9.36 2.98 -6.93
N VAL A 28 9.86 1.75 -6.87
CA VAL A 28 9.15 0.60 -6.28
C VAL A 28 8.95 0.80 -4.78
N SER A 29 9.79 1.61 -4.15
CA SER A 29 9.74 1.81 -2.70
C SER A 29 8.45 2.51 -2.25
N ILE A 30 7.67 3.11 -3.16
CA ILE A 30 6.34 3.64 -2.85
C ILE A 30 5.37 2.57 -2.34
N VAL A 31 5.62 1.28 -2.65
CA VAL A 31 4.83 0.17 -2.14
C VAL A 31 4.93 0.04 -0.62
N ASP A 32 6.07 0.41 -0.01
CA ASP A 32 6.29 0.25 1.43
C ASP A 32 5.26 1.02 2.27
N PRO A 33 5.05 2.35 2.07
CA PRO A 33 4.00 3.08 2.79
C PRO A 33 2.58 2.75 2.31
N LEU A 34 2.40 2.22 1.09
CA LEU A 34 1.08 1.88 0.53
C LEU A 34 0.55 0.53 1.05
N TRP A 35 1.44 -0.42 1.31
CA TRP A 35 1.08 -1.75 1.80
C TRP A 35 0.23 -1.76 3.08
N PRO A 36 0.60 -1.04 4.16
CA PRO A 36 -0.27 -0.92 5.33
C PRO A 36 -1.63 -0.27 5.01
N MET A 37 -1.70 0.65 4.05
CA MET A 37 -2.97 1.29 3.63
C MET A 37 -3.89 0.31 2.89
N VAL A 38 -3.34 -0.69 2.20
CA VAL A 38 -4.15 -1.76 1.59
C VAL A 38 -4.86 -2.60 2.65
N PHE A 39 -4.19 -2.92 3.76
CA PHE A 39 -4.85 -3.62 4.86
C PHE A 39 -5.96 -2.79 5.50
N VAL A 40 -5.74 -1.48 5.66
CA VAL A 40 -6.78 -0.56 6.14
C VAL A 40 -7.97 -0.57 5.18
N ALA A 41 -7.74 -0.42 3.87
CA ALA A 41 -8.81 -0.40 2.88
C ALA A 41 -9.60 -1.72 2.82
N VAL A 42 -8.93 -2.87 2.92
CA VAL A 42 -9.60 -4.18 2.98
C VAL A 42 -10.46 -4.30 4.25
N ALA A 43 -9.93 -3.89 5.41
CA ALA A 43 -10.67 -3.93 6.67
C ALA A 43 -11.93 -3.07 6.62
N TRP A 44 -11.84 -1.86 6.08
CA TRP A 44 -12.98 -0.97 5.89
C TRP A 44 -13.99 -1.52 4.88
N SER A 45 -13.53 -2.11 3.78
CA SER A 45 -14.39 -2.70 2.75
C SER A 45 -15.20 -3.88 3.29
N LEU A 46 -14.57 -4.75 4.08
CA LEU A 46 -15.25 -5.88 4.74
C LEU A 46 -16.23 -5.39 5.81
N TRP A 47 -15.85 -4.39 6.59
CA TRP A 47 -16.74 -3.82 7.61
C TRP A 47 -18.01 -3.22 6.99
N LEU A 48 -17.86 -2.44 5.91
CA LEU A 48 -18.99 -1.88 5.14
C LEU A 48 -19.85 -2.97 4.48
N TRP A 49 -19.23 -4.03 3.94
CA TRP A 49 -19.95 -5.14 3.33
C TRP A 49 -20.76 -5.97 4.34
N SER A 50 -20.32 -6.02 5.59
CA SER A 50 -21.01 -6.70 6.70
C SER A 50 -22.11 -5.84 7.37
N ASP A 51 -22.57 -4.76 6.72
CA ASP A 51 -23.52 -3.77 7.27
C ASP A 51 -23.09 -3.17 8.63
N GLY A 52 -21.79 -3.17 8.93
CA GLY A 52 -21.29 -2.71 10.23
C GLY A 52 -21.81 -3.51 11.43
N THR A 53 -22.40 -4.68 11.21
CA THR A 53 -23.02 -5.52 12.26
C THR A 53 -22.01 -6.29 13.12
N GLY A 54 -20.72 -6.03 12.93
CA GLY A 54 -19.66 -6.61 13.75
C GLY A 54 -19.76 -6.18 15.21
N SER A 55 -19.64 -7.15 16.13
CA SER A 55 -19.48 -6.92 17.58
C SER A 55 -18.48 -5.80 17.90
N GLY A 56 -18.50 -5.22 19.11
CA GLY A 56 -17.55 -4.17 19.51
C GLY A 56 -16.05 -4.51 19.28
N ARG A 57 -15.72 -5.80 19.16
CA ARG A 57 -14.40 -6.30 18.77
C ARG A 57 -14.02 -5.94 17.32
N ALA A 58 -14.97 -5.98 16.38
CA ALA A 58 -14.75 -5.59 14.99
C ALA A 58 -14.41 -4.10 14.88
N TRP A 59 -15.12 -3.26 15.63
CA TRP A 59 -14.82 -1.83 15.69
C TRP A 59 -13.44 -1.55 16.30
N LEU A 60 -13.10 -2.25 17.39
CA LEU A 60 -11.77 -2.15 17.99
C LEU A 60 -10.66 -2.55 16.99
N MET A 61 -10.84 -3.67 16.28
CA MET A 61 -9.90 -4.13 15.26
C MET A 61 -9.75 -3.12 14.12
N LEU A 62 -10.86 -2.52 13.65
CA LEU A 62 -10.85 -1.52 12.59
C LEU A 62 -10.04 -0.28 12.99
N VAL A 63 -10.25 0.21 14.22
CA VAL A 63 -9.50 1.36 14.77
C VAL A 63 -8.03 1.01 14.95
N MET A 64 -7.71 -0.16 15.50
CA MET A 64 -6.32 -0.58 15.69
C MET A 64 -5.57 -0.74 14.37
N VAL A 65 -6.18 -1.38 13.37
CA VAL A 65 -5.61 -1.51 12.01
C VAL A 65 -5.42 -0.15 11.36
N SER A 66 -6.41 0.74 11.48
CA SER A 66 -6.32 2.10 10.92
C SER A 66 -5.20 2.89 11.58
N ALA A 67 -5.12 2.89 12.92
CA ALA A 67 -4.07 3.58 13.66
C ALA A 67 -2.68 3.02 13.35
N TRP A 68 -2.53 1.69 13.29
CA TRP A 68 -1.28 1.04 12.92
C TRP A 68 -0.87 1.38 11.49
N GLY A 69 -1.81 1.26 10.55
CA GLY A 69 -1.55 1.46 9.12
C GLY A 69 -1.17 2.91 8.81
N LEU A 70 -1.92 3.87 9.36
CA LEU A 70 -1.61 5.30 9.26
C LEU A 70 -0.26 5.62 9.88
N ARG A 71 0.03 5.14 11.10
CA ARG A 71 1.33 5.38 11.77
C ARG A 71 2.49 4.84 10.94
N LEU A 72 2.37 3.61 10.43
CA LEU A 72 3.44 2.98 9.65
C LEU A 72 3.63 3.68 8.31
N SER A 73 2.54 3.99 7.60
CA SER A 73 2.57 4.71 6.32
C SER A 73 3.16 6.11 6.48
N ALA A 74 2.74 6.86 7.52
CA ALA A 74 3.28 8.17 7.82
C ALA A 74 4.77 8.11 8.20
N HIS A 75 5.20 7.14 9.01
CA HIS A 75 6.61 6.98 9.37
C HIS A 75 7.49 6.68 8.16
N LEU A 76 7.05 5.76 7.28
CA LEU A 76 7.76 5.42 6.04
C LEU A 76 7.80 6.60 5.07
N THR A 77 6.68 7.32 4.93
CA THR A 77 6.59 8.49 4.05
C THR A 77 7.46 9.63 4.58
N ALA A 78 7.40 9.94 5.88
CA ALA A 78 8.23 10.96 6.51
C ALA A 78 9.73 10.63 6.41
N ARG A 79 10.10 9.35 6.52
CA ARG A 79 11.48 8.89 6.30
C ARG A 79 11.96 9.11 4.86
N LYS A 80 11.05 9.01 3.88
CA LYS A 80 11.36 9.23 2.46
C LYS A 80 11.25 10.70 2.05
N TRP A 81 10.46 11.49 2.76
CA TRP A 81 10.24 12.90 2.47
C TRP A 81 11.51 13.70 2.80
N GLY A 82 12.30 14.01 1.76
CA GLY A 82 13.56 14.77 1.88
C GLY A 82 14.82 13.98 1.50
N ALA A 83 14.68 12.69 1.14
CA ALA A 83 15.79 11.96 0.53
C ALA A 83 15.85 12.29 -0.97
N PRO A 84 16.95 12.85 -1.50
CA PRO A 84 17.17 12.89 -2.94
C PRO A 84 17.18 11.47 -3.50
N GLU A 85 16.76 11.31 -4.76
CA GLU A 85 16.68 10.04 -5.50
C GLU A 85 17.78 9.07 -5.06
N ASP A 86 17.37 7.90 -4.55
CA ASP A 86 18.28 6.97 -3.90
C ASP A 86 19.51 6.73 -4.79
N PHE A 87 20.70 7.00 -4.26
CA PHE A 87 21.97 7.02 -5.03
C PHE A 87 22.18 5.70 -5.79
N ARG A 88 21.61 4.62 -5.25
CA ARG A 88 21.51 3.30 -5.87
C ARG A 88 20.79 3.30 -7.22
N TYR A 89 19.64 3.97 -7.35
CA TYR A 89 18.87 4.03 -8.61
C TYR A 89 19.53 4.93 -9.64
N GLN A 90 20.26 5.97 -9.23
CA GLN A 90 21.09 6.75 -10.15
C GLN A 90 22.29 5.95 -10.66
N ALA A 91 22.99 5.23 -9.77
CA ALA A 91 24.12 4.38 -10.13
C ALA A 91 23.69 3.17 -10.98
N LEU A 92 22.52 2.58 -10.72
CA LEU A 92 21.95 1.49 -11.49
C LEU A 92 21.54 1.94 -12.90
N ARG A 93 20.94 3.14 -13.03
CA ARG A 93 20.61 3.75 -14.34
C ARG A 93 21.83 3.96 -15.22
N ARG A 94 22.98 4.27 -14.61
CA ARG A 94 24.25 4.43 -15.32
C ARG A 94 24.88 3.09 -15.73
N ARG A 95 24.53 1.98 -15.06
CA ARG A 95 25.19 0.67 -15.26
C ARG A 95 24.37 -0.34 -16.06
N LEU A 96 23.04 -0.27 -16.06
CA LEU A 96 22.18 -1.31 -16.65
C LEU A 96 21.20 -0.73 -17.67
N GLN A 97 21.50 -0.92 -18.95
CA GLN A 97 20.52 -0.89 -20.03
C GLN A 97 20.23 -2.35 -20.45
N PRO A 98 18.96 -2.81 -20.47
CA PRO A 98 17.71 -2.04 -20.39
C PRO A 98 17.05 -2.10 -18.99
N PHE A 99 16.79 -0.94 -18.39
CA PHE A 99 16.27 -0.80 -17.02
C PHE A 99 14.74 -0.99 -16.88
N TRP A 100 14.02 -1.26 -17.97
CA TRP A 100 12.54 -1.31 -17.99
C TRP A 100 11.94 -2.62 -17.47
N LEU A 101 12.74 -3.69 -17.31
CA LEU A 101 12.27 -4.99 -16.80
C LEU A 101 12.07 -5.03 -15.27
N TRP A 102 12.52 -3.99 -14.56
CA TRP A 102 12.62 -3.98 -13.08
C TRP A 102 11.83 -2.84 -12.41
N SER A 103 10.86 -2.27 -13.13
CA SER A 103 9.92 -1.27 -12.63
C SER A 103 8.83 -1.85 -11.74
#